data_AF-A0A2W4R999-F1
#
_entry.id   AF-A0A2W4R999-F1
#
_cell.length_a   1.000
_cell.length_b   1.000
_cell.length_c   1.000
_cell.angle_alpha   90.00
_cell.angle_beta   90.00
_cell.angle_gamma   90.00
#
_symmetry.space_group_name_H-M   'P 1'
#
loop_
_entity.id
_entity.type
_entity.pdbx_description
1 polymer ?
#
loop_
_entity_poly.entity_id
_entity_poly.type
_entity_poly.pdbx_seq_one_letter_code
_entity_poly.pdbx_strand_id
1 'polypeptide(L)'
;MLSCNPLFPVYRAWPCEPAPNTVELSTLTNQIVGRQPFAAGINRVPSRHRDADLLLNSTVLEPAPPAPLPRLAWVEGKSGVYEIGHNGDGFAYDNEGPRHATWLQPHALASRPIVNGEYLEFINEGGYGCPELWLSLGWETVRANQWEAPLYWVKVAGDWWHFTLAGLRPLDINAPVCHVSYFEAEAYARWAGARLPTEAEWETAASAYPLEGHFVESGRHQPLPPTPLAGTDPLLQLFGDVWEWTSSPYSPYPGFSPAAGAVGEYNGKFMCNQFVLRGGSCATPQDHIRHTYRNFFQPEARWQFSGFRLAR
;
A
#
# COMPACT_ATOMS: atom_id res chain seq x y z
N MET A 1 1.99 18.17 70.56
CA MET A 1 1.73 18.16 69.10
C MET A 1 1.70 16.71 68.64
N LEU A 2 0.93 16.41 67.58
CA LEU A 2 0.57 15.04 67.19
C LEU A 2 1.68 14.29 66.44
N SER A 3 1.72 12.98 66.60
CA SER A 3 1.95 12.01 65.50
C SER A 3 1.47 10.61 65.93
N CYS A 4 0.86 9.85 65.03
CA CYS A 4 0.15 8.59 65.31
C CYS A 4 0.88 7.37 64.72
N ASN A 5 1.06 6.32 65.54
CA ASN A 5 0.35 5.03 65.52
C ASN A 5 -0.21 4.44 64.17
N PRO A 6 -0.44 3.11 64.02
CA PRO A 6 0.53 1.99 63.99
C PRO A 6 0.14 0.76 63.09
N LEU A 7 0.85 -0.38 63.27
CA LEU A 7 0.42 -1.82 63.17
C LEU A 7 0.25 -2.58 61.82
N PHE A 8 0.68 -3.85 61.89
CA PHE A 8 0.49 -5.04 61.00
C PHE A 8 -0.95 -5.65 61.13
N PRO A 9 -1.44 -6.68 60.37
CA PRO A 9 -0.71 -7.85 59.81
C PRO A 9 -1.23 -8.48 58.46
N VAL A 10 -0.83 -9.74 58.20
CA VAL A 10 -0.93 -10.53 56.95
C VAL A 10 -2.17 -11.43 56.86
N TYR A 11 -2.67 -11.73 55.65
CA TYR A 11 -3.59 -12.86 55.35
C TYR A 11 -3.35 -13.53 53.96
N ARG A 12 -3.80 -14.79 53.81
CA ARG A 12 -3.92 -15.60 52.57
C ARG A 12 -5.40 -16.02 52.37
N ALA A 13 -5.91 -16.48 51.23
CA ALA A 13 -5.36 -16.77 49.88
C ALA A 13 -6.33 -16.19 48.79
N TRP A 14 -6.17 -16.41 47.47
CA TRP A 14 -6.48 -17.63 46.69
C TRP A 14 -5.89 -17.48 45.25
N PRO A 15 -5.69 -18.57 44.48
CA PRO A 15 -5.24 -18.50 43.09
C PRO A 15 -6.38 -18.14 42.13
N CYS A 16 -6.11 -17.30 41.14
CA CYS A 16 -7.00 -17.09 40.00
C CYS A 16 -6.45 -17.93 38.83
N GLU A 17 -7.24 -18.88 38.33
CA GLU A 17 -6.91 -19.60 37.08
C GLU A 17 -6.96 -18.62 35.90
N PRO A 18 -6.01 -18.66 34.95
CA PRO A 18 -6.12 -17.88 33.73
C PRO A 18 -7.27 -18.43 32.88
N ALA A 19 -8.15 -17.54 32.40
CA ALA A 19 -9.24 -17.93 31.52
C ALA A 19 -8.70 -18.59 30.23
N PRO A 20 -9.32 -19.69 29.74
CA PRO A 20 -8.92 -20.28 28.47
C PRO A 20 -9.38 -19.36 27.34
N ASN A 21 -8.42 -18.60 26.77
CA ASN A 21 -8.38 -18.02 25.41
C ASN A 21 -7.47 -16.79 25.29
N THR A 22 -6.59 -16.50 26.25
CA THR A 22 -5.39 -15.69 25.97
C THR A 22 -4.44 -16.45 25.05
N VAL A 23 -4.71 -16.42 23.75
CA VAL A 23 -3.65 -16.60 22.75
C VAL A 23 -2.67 -15.45 22.99
N GLU A 24 -1.45 -15.77 23.40
CA GLU A 24 -0.45 -14.78 23.72
C GLU A 24 -0.15 -13.91 22.48
N LEU A 25 -0.54 -12.64 22.51
CA LEU A 25 -0.32 -11.69 21.42
C LEU A 25 1.19 -11.52 21.11
N SER A 26 2.04 -11.74 22.10
CA SER A 26 3.49 -11.91 22.00
C SER A 26 3.90 -13.06 21.06
N THR A 27 3.25 -14.21 21.18
CA THR A 27 3.55 -15.40 20.36
C THR A 27 3.12 -15.18 18.90
N LEU A 28 1.96 -14.58 18.66
CA LEU A 28 1.53 -14.15 17.32
C LEU A 28 2.49 -13.13 16.70
N THR A 29 2.88 -12.11 17.47
CA THR A 29 3.85 -11.09 17.03
C THR A 29 5.19 -11.73 16.62
N ASN A 30 5.72 -12.64 17.44
CA ASN A 30 6.97 -13.34 17.15
C ASN A 30 6.87 -14.26 15.92
N GLN A 31 5.72 -14.89 15.66
CA GLN A 31 5.50 -15.69 14.45
C GLN A 31 5.45 -14.83 13.17
N ILE A 32 4.88 -13.62 13.24
CA ILE A 32 4.79 -12.68 12.11
C ILE A 32 6.17 -12.09 11.80
N VAL A 33 6.86 -11.56 12.82
CA VAL A 33 8.20 -10.95 12.67
C VAL A 33 9.25 -11.99 12.28
N GLY A 34 9.20 -13.19 12.88
CA GLY A 34 10.19 -14.26 12.64
C GLY A 34 10.08 -14.97 11.28
N ARG A 35 9.03 -14.71 10.48
CA ARG A 35 8.82 -15.35 9.16
C ARG A 35 8.89 -14.39 7.97
N GLN A 36 9.06 -13.09 8.18
CA GLN A 36 8.93 -12.09 7.11
C GLN A 36 10.16 -11.17 6.98
N PRO A 37 10.50 -10.71 5.76
CA PRO A 37 11.78 -10.07 5.45
C PRO A 37 11.91 -8.60 5.93
N PHE A 38 11.21 -8.22 7.01
CA PHE A 38 11.23 -6.86 7.57
C PHE A 38 12.66 -6.39 7.90
N ALA A 39 13.54 -7.32 8.31
CA ALA A 39 14.95 -7.06 8.58
C ALA A 39 15.91 -7.32 7.39
N ALA A 40 15.43 -7.91 6.30
CA ALA A 40 16.29 -8.38 5.19
C ALA A 40 16.38 -7.39 4.02
N GLY A 41 15.32 -6.63 3.75
CA GLY A 41 15.24 -5.71 2.60
C GLY A 41 16.09 -4.44 2.71
N ILE A 42 16.42 -3.99 3.92
CA ILE A 42 17.04 -2.68 4.19
C ILE A 42 18.53 -2.64 3.79
N ASN A 43 19.19 -3.81 3.67
CA ASN A 43 20.64 -3.92 3.50
C ASN A 43 21.17 -3.81 2.05
N ARG A 44 20.45 -3.16 1.11
CA ARG A 44 20.90 -2.99 -0.29
C ARG A 44 20.85 -1.55 -0.84
N VAL A 45 20.70 -0.54 0.01
CA VAL A 45 20.98 0.86 -0.36
C VAL A 45 22.21 1.35 0.42
N PRO A 46 23.27 1.86 -0.23
CA PRO A 46 24.43 2.36 0.51
C PRO A 46 24.13 3.72 1.16
N SER A 47 24.18 3.70 2.50
CA SER A 47 24.62 4.79 3.39
C SER A 47 23.57 5.59 4.20
N ARG A 48 23.78 5.52 5.53
CA ARG A 48 23.53 6.57 6.55
C ARG A 48 22.09 6.92 6.99
N HIS A 49 21.26 5.91 7.24
CA HIS A 49 20.20 6.05 8.26
C HIS A 49 20.33 4.95 9.33
N ARG A 50 20.12 5.33 10.61
CA ARG A 50 20.26 4.44 11.78
C ARG A 50 18.87 4.01 12.23
N ASP A 51 18.26 3.09 11.48
CA ASP A 51 16.83 2.79 11.63
C ASP A 51 16.51 1.72 12.69
N ALA A 52 17.41 1.51 13.66
CA ALA A 52 17.27 0.49 14.69
C ALA A 52 16.44 0.94 15.92
N ASP A 53 16.29 2.25 16.14
CA ASP A 53 15.72 2.81 17.38
C ASP A 53 14.22 3.17 17.29
N LEU A 54 13.56 2.95 16.14
CA LEU A 54 12.15 3.34 15.91
C LEU A 54 11.09 2.40 16.51
N LEU A 55 11.49 1.27 17.12
CA LEU A 55 10.57 0.16 17.47
C LEU A 55 9.86 0.24 18.84
N LEU A 56 10.06 1.31 19.65
CA LEU A 56 9.58 1.32 21.05
C LEU A 56 8.77 2.55 21.51
N ASN A 57 8.50 3.53 20.66
CA ASN A 57 7.53 4.59 20.97
C ASN A 57 6.19 4.33 20.28
N SER A 58 5.37 3.45 20.87
CA SER A 58 3.97 3.32 20.51
C SER A 58 3.18 4.54 20.98
N THR A 59 3.24 5.64 20.21
CA THR A 59 2.18 6.64 20.26
C THR A 59 0.87 5.92 19.99
N VAL A 60 -0.10 6.06 20.90
CA VAL A 60 -1.45 5.53 20.72
C VAL A 60 -2.08 6.32 19.57
N LEU A 61 -1.91 5.82 18.35
CA LEU A 61 -2.59 6.36 17.17
C LEU A 61 -4.09 6.11 17.35
N GLU A 62 -4.79 7.12 17.84
CA GLU A 62 -6.24 7.17 17.97
C GLU A 62 -6.91 6.67 16.68
N PRO A 63 -7.99 5.87 16.78
CA PRO A 63 -8.76 5.45 15.61
C PRO A 63 -9.21 6.68 14.83
N ALA A 64 -9.15 6.60 13.50
CA ALA A 64 -9.66 7.68 12.67
C ALA A 64 -11.17 7.83 12.95
N PRO A 65 -11.70 9.06 13.07
CA PRO A 65 -13.14 9.25 13.25
C PRO A 65 -13.88 8.64 12.05
N PRO A 66 -14.97 7.87 12.27
CA PRO A 66 -15.64 7.15 11.20
C PRO A 66 -16.36 8.13 10.26
N ALA A 67 -15.70 8.47 9.15
CA ALA A 67 -16.33 9.11 8.01
C ALA A 67 -17.07 8.04 7.18
N PRO A 68 -18.26 8.34 6.62
CA PRO A 68 -18.95 7.41 5.73
C PRO A 68 -18.13 7.21 4.45
N LEU A 69 -17.77 5.96 4.15
CA LEU A 69 -17.01 5.60 2.95
C LEU A 69 -17.72 6.11 1.68
N PRO A 70 -17.06 6.94 0.85
CA PRO A 70 -17.61 7.35 -0.44
C PRO A 70 -17.87 6.12 -1.32
N ARG A 71 -19.04 6.08 -1.97
CA ARG A 71 -19.34 5.01 -2.94
C ARG A 71 -18.34 5.08 -4.10
N LEU A 72 -17.89 3.91 -4.55
CA LEU A 72 -17.08 3.83 -5.75
C LEU A 72 -17.92 4.30 -6.95
N ALA A 73 -17.39 5.28 -7.67
CA ALA A 73 -17.96 5.83 -8.88
C ALA A 73 -16.92 5.72 -10.00
N TRP A 74 -17.37 5.81 -11.25
CA TRP A 74 -16.49 5.80 -12.41
C TRP A 74 -16.32 7.22 -12.94
N VAL A 75 -15.08 7.64 -13.10
CA VAL A 75 -14.69 8.97 -13.58
C VAL A 75 -14.10 8.81 -14.96
N GLU A 76 -14.76 9.39 -15.97
CA GLU A 76 -14.32 9.32 -17.36
C GLU A 76 -12.94 9.99 -17.51
N GLY A 77 -12.01 9.24 -18.10
CA GLY A 77 -10.65 9.68 -18.37
C GLY A 77 -10.52 10.47 -19.66
N LYS A 78 -9.30 10.96 -19.94
CA LYS A 78 -9.01 11.64 -21.21
C LYS A 78 -8.79 10.60 -22.32
N SER A 79 -9.15 10.92 -23.57
CA SER A 79 -8.93 10.02 -24.71
C SER A 79 -8.37 10.75 -25.93
N GLY A 80 -7.56 10.05 -26.74
CA GLY A 80 -6.76 10.62 -27.82
C GLY A 80 -5.27 10.71 -27.47
N VAL A 81 -4.54 11.59 -28.16
CA VAL A 81 -3.08 11.79 -27.94
C VAL A 81 -2.85 12.69 -26.73
N TYR A 82 -2.08 12.21 -25.76
CA TYR A 82 -1.60 12.97 -24.61
C TYR A 82 -0.10 12.78 -24.43
N GLU A 83 0.55 13.73 -23.75
CA GLU A 83 1.96 13.61 -23.40
C GLU A 83 2.14 13.29 -21.92
N ILE A 84 2.92 12.24 -21.63
CA ILE A 84 3.33 11.82 -20.29
C ILE A 84 4.84 11.95 -20.13
N GLY A 85 5.31 11.99 -18.88
CA GLY A 85 6.71 12.10 -18.50
C GLY A 85 7.16 13.51 -18.14
N HIS A 86 8.33 13.58 -17.51
CA HIS A 86 8.90 14.80 -16.95
C HIS A 86 9.40 15.76 -18.04
N ASN A 87 9.14 17.05 -17.84
CA ASN A 87 9.48 18.14 -18.77
C ASN A 87 9.72 19.49 -18.06
N GLY A 88 10.18 19.45 -16.80
CA GLY A 88 10.51 20.65 -16.03
C GLY A 88 12.01 20.78 -15.82
N ASP A 89 12.42 21.91 -15.24
CA ASP A 89 13.80 22.16 -14.79
C ASP A 89 14.06 21.64 -13.35
N GLY A 90 13.05 21.04 -12.73
CA GLY A 90 13.12 20.48 -11.38
C GLY A 90 13.76 19.09 -11.32
N PHE A 91 13.93 18.55 -10.12
CA PHE A 91 14.41 17.18 -9.97
C PHE A 91 13.36 16.16 -10.43
N ALA A 92 13.80 15.19 -11.21
CA ALA A 92 13.11 13.94 -11.49
C ALA A 92 14.13 12.83 -11.71
N TYR A 93 13.71 11.58 -11.54
CA TYR A 93 14.53 10.44 -11.94
C TYR A 93 14.58 10.33 -13.47
N ASP A 94 15.69 9.80 -13.99
CA ASP A 94 15.90 9.56 -15.43
C ASP A 94 14.80 8.68 -16.05
N ASN A 95 14.22 7.75 -15.28
CA ASN A 95 13.13 6.89 -15.71
C ASN A 95 11.79 7.61 -15.91
N GLU A 96 11.63 8.84 -15.39
CA GLU A 96 10.42 9.66 -15.55
C GLU A 96 10.38 10.36 -16.92
N GLY A 97 11.45 10.27 -17.72
CA GLY A 97 11.56 10.96 -19.01
C GLY A 97 12.19 10.13 -20.14
N PRO A 98 12.31 10.71 -21.34
CA PRO A 98 11.82 12.04 -21.71
C PRO A 98 10.28 12.08 -21.82
N ARG A 99 9.70 13.30 -21.77
CA ARG A 99 8.29 13.51 -22.10
C ARG A 99 8.03 13.04 -23.53
N HIS A 100 6.96 12.29 -23.73
CA HIS A 100 6.60 11.73 -25.04
C HIS A 100 5.09 11.58 -25.20
N ALA A 101 4.64 11.54 -26.45
CA ALA A 101 3.24 11.33 -26.80
C ALA A 101 2.84 9.84 -26.67
N THR A 102 1.65 9.59 -26.15
CA THR A 102 1.00 8.29 -26.04
C THR A 102 -0.49 8.40 -26.41
N TRP A 103 -1.11 7.28 -26.78
CA TRP A 103 -2.54 7.22 -27.12
C TRP A 103 -3.35 6.62 -25.97
N LEU A 104 -4.33 7.38 -25.49
CA LEU A 104 -5.31 6.92 -24.52
C LEU A 104 -6.60 6.52 -25.23
N GLN A 105 -7.02 5.27 -25.02
CA GLN A 105 -8.37 4.84 -25.39
C GLN A 105 -9.41 5.48 -24.45
N PRO A 106 -10.70 5.56 -24.84
CA PRO A 106 -11.77 5.84 -23.90
C PRO A 106 -11.73 4.85 -22.73
N HIS A 107 -11.70 5.39 -21.51
CA HIS A 107 -11.58 4.63 -20.27
C HIS A 107 -12.20 5.41 -19.12
N ALA A 108 -12.53 4.73 -18.02
CA ALA A 108 -12.87 5.36 -16.76
C ALA A 108 -12.02 4.80 -15.61
N LEU A 109 -11.67 5.67 -14.64
CA LEU A 109 -10.99 5.29 -13.40
C LEU A 109 -12.00 5.23 -12.24
N ALA A 110 -11.76 4.34 -11.28
CA ALA A 110 -12.51 4.32 -10.03
C ALA A 110 -12.22 5.59 -9.20
N SER A 111 -13.25 6.15 -8.58
CA SER A 111 -13.20 7.39 -7.79
C SER A 111 -12.26 7.32 -6.58
N ARG A 112 -11.88 6.13 -6.11
CA ARG A 112 -10.97 5.90 -5.00
C ARG A 112 -10.23 4.56 -5.15
N PRO A 113 -9.18 4.29 -4.36
CA PRO A 113 -8.63 2.95 -4.23
C PRO A 113 -9.68 1.95 -3.73
N ILE A 114 -9.41 0.66 -3.96
CA ILE A 114 -10.18 -0.44 -3.35
C ILE A 114 -9.87 -0.51 -1.86
N VAL A 115 -10.92 -0.69 -1.04
CA VAL A 115 -10.78 -0.72 0.43
C VAL A 115 -10.81 -2.14 0.98
N ASN A 116 -10.32 -2.32 2.21
CA ASN A 116 -10.22 -3.63 2.87
C ASN A 116 -11.55 -4.40 2.91
N GLY A 117 -12.69 -3.72 3.09
CA GLY A 117 -14.01 -4.33 3.08
C GLY A 117 -14.41 -4.93 1.73
N GLU A 118 -14.13 -4.23 0.63
CA GLU A 118 -14.38 -4.71 -0.73
C GLU A 118 -13.41 -5.86 -1.08
N TYR A 119 -12.16 -5.77 -0.65
CA TYR A 119 -11.19 -6.87 -0.80
C TYR A 119 -11.57 -8.12 0.01
N LEU A 120 -12.25 -7.94 1.15
CA LEU A 120 -12.78 -9.03 1.96
C LEU A 120 -13.95 -9.75 1.26
N GLU A 121 -14.74 -9.07 0.43
CA GLU A 121 -15.76 -9.72 -0.42
C GLU A 121 -15.11 -10.69 -1.41
N PHE A 122 -14.06 -10.26 -2.12
CA PHE A 122 -13.24 -11.13 -3.00
C PHE A 122 -12.65 -12.35 -2.26
N ILE A 123 -12.15 -12.18 -1.03
CA ILE A 123 -11.69 -13.32 -0.21
C ILE A 123 -12.84 -14.27 0.12
N ASN A 124 -13.99 -13.74 0.56
CA ASN A 124 -15.14 -14.53 1.01
C ASN A 124 -15.82 -15.29 -0.14
N GLU A 125 -15.81 -14.75 -1.36
CA GLU A 125 -16.26 -15.45 -2.58
C GLU A 125 -15.24 -16.48 -3.11
N GLY A 126 -14.11 -16.66 -2.42
CA GLY A 126 -13.13 -17.69 -2.75
C GLY A 126 -12.09 -17.26 -3.79
N GLY A 127 -11.81 -15.96 -3.92
CA GLY A 127 -10.87 -15.41 -4.91
C GLY A 127 -9.50 -16.09 -4.94
N TYR A 128 -8.94 -16.42 -3.77
CA TYR A 128 -7.66 -17.15 -3.63
C TYR A 128 -7.74 -18.65 -3.95
N GLY A 129 -8.95 -19.20 -4.11
CA GLY A 129 -9.18 -20.60 -4.51
C GLY A 129 -9.56 -20.80 -5.97
N CYS A 130 -9.71 -19.71 -6.74
CA CYS A 130 -10.39 -19.68 -8.04
C CYS A 130 -9.38 -19.38 -9.17
N PRO A 131 -8.73 -20.40 -9.79
CA PRO A 131 -7.58 -20.23 -10.69
C PRO A 131 -7.86 -19.35 -11.92
N GLU A 132 -9.09 -19.37 -12.44
CA GLU A 132 -9.53 -18.55 -13.57
C GLU A 132 -9.46 -17.03 -13.30
N LEU A 133 -9.36 -16.62 -12.04
CA LEU A 133 -9.17 -15.22 -11.67
C LEU A 133 -7.71 -14.76 -11.80
N TRP A 134 -6.72 -15.65 -11.93
CA TRP A 134 -5.30 -15.30 -11.79
C TRP A 134 -4.53 -15.43 -13.11
N LEU A 135 -3.55 -14.54 -13.32
CA LEU A 135 -2.46 -14.81 -14.27
C LEU A 135 -1.74 -16.11 -13.90
N SER A 136 -1.29 -16.90 -14.87
CA SER A 136 -0.70 -18.23 -14.62
C SER A 136 0.45 -18.21 -13.60
N LEU A 137 1.37 -17.24 -13.71
CA LEU A 137 2.47 -17.08 -12.75
C LEU A 137 1.96 -16.60 -11.36
N GLY A 138 0.89 -15.80 -11.34
CA GLY A 138 0.22 -15.39 -10.11
C GLY A 138 -0.42 -16.57 -9.38
N TRP A 139 -1.11 -17.46 -10.10
CA TRP A 139 -1.66 -18.68 -9.55
C TRP A 139 -0.57 -19.61 -8.98
N GLU A 140 0.50 -19.84 -9.74
CA GLU A 140 1.66 -20.60 -9.26
C GLU A 140 2.24 -19.98 -7.98
N THR A 141 2.40 -18.65 -7.95
CA THR A 141 2.92 -17.92 -6.78
C THR A 141 2.00 -18.05 -5.56
N VAL A 142 0.69 -17.84 -5.71
CA VAL A 142 -0.32 -18.00 -4.64
C VAL A 142 -0.31 -19.41 -4.08
N ARG A 143 -0.26 -20.42 -4.96
CA ARG A 143 -0.25 -21.84 -4.57
C ARG A 143 1.05 -22.26 -3.88
N ALA A 144 2.20 -21.80 -4.36
CA ALA A 144 3.51 -22.12 -3.79
C ALA A 144 3.70 -21.48 -2.41
N ASN A 145 3.18 -20.26 -2.20
CA ASN A 145 3.34 -19.50 -0.96
C ASN A 145 2.12 -19.57 -0.02
N GLN A 146 1.07 -20.30 -0.39
CA GLN A 146 -0.16 -20.48 0.38
C GLN A 146 -0.80 -19.13 0.80
N TRP A 147 -0.94 -18.20 -0.14
CA TRP A 147 -1.60 -16.92 0.14
C TRP A 147 -3.12 -17.10 0.23
N GLU A 148 -3.74 -16.51 1.25
CA GLU A 148 -5.20 -16.56 1.51
C GLU A 148 -5.82 -15.17 1.79
N ALA A 149 -4.97 -14.15 2.00
CA ALA A 149 -5.30 -12.76 2.29
C ALA A 149 -4.05 -11.88 2.10
N PRO A 150 -4.15 -10.54 2.03
CA PRO A 150 -3.03 -9.60 1.91
C PRO A 150 -1.97 -9.79 3.01
N LEU A 151 -0.74 -9.31 2.76
CA LEU A 151 0.34 -9.50 3.74
C LEU A 151 -0.02 -8.84 5.07
N TYR A 152 0.40 -9.47 6.16
CA TYR A 152 0.09 -9.10 7.55
C TYR A 152 -1.35 -9.26 8.02
N TRP A 153 -2.31 -9.66 7.16
CA TRP A 153 -3.65 -10.04 7.62
C TRP A 153 -3.62 -11.39 8.34
N VAL A 154 -4.30 -11.48 9.48
CA VAL A 154 -4.43 -12.69 10.29
C VAL A 154 -5.83 -12.80 10.88
N LYS A 155 -6.32 -14.02 11.10
CA LYS A 155 -7.56 -14.26 11.85
C LYS A 155 -7.28 -14.44 13.34
N VAL A 156 -7.97 -13.68 14.18
CA VAL A 156 -7.92 -13.79 15.64
C VAL A 156 -9.33 -13.99 16.16
N ALA A 157 -9.59 -15.11 16.85
CA ALA A 157 -10.93 -15.51 17.32
C ALA A 157 -12.04 -15.58 16.25
N GLY A 158 -11.69 -15.55 14.95
CA GLY A 158 -12.61 -15.56 13.81
C GLY A 158 -12.61 -14.26 13.01
N ASP A 159 -12.26 -13.14 13.66
CA ASP A 159 -12.23 -11.81 13.05
C ASP A 159 -10.91 -11.53 12.34
N TRP A 160 -10.94 -10.64 11.34
CA TRP A 160 -9.74 -10.19 10.64
C TRP A 160 -9.02 -9.04 11.37
N TRP A 161 -7.73 -9.23 11.56
CA TRP A 161 -6.78 -8.27 12.11
C TRP A 161 -5.62 -8.09 11.13
N HIS A 162 -4.90 -6.97 11.24
CA HIS A 162 -3.66 -6.75 10.49
C HIS A 162 -2.50 -6.34 11.41
N PHE A 163 -1.29 -6.79 11.10
CA PHE A 163 -0.09 -6.35 11.81
C PHE A 163 0.44 -5.06 11.17
N THR A 164 0.45 -3.98 11.96
CA THR A 164 0.85 -2.64 11.52
C THR A 164 2.16 -2.20 12.18
N LEU A 165 2.74 -1.10 11.72
CA LEU A 165 3.86 -0.43 12.41
C LEU A 165 3.55 -0.04 13.87
N ALA A 166 2.26 0.07 14.23
CA ALA A 166 1.81 0.32 15.60
C ALA A 166 1.20 -0.94 16.25
N GLY A 167 1.69 -2.13 15.86
CA GLY A 167 1.28 -3.44 16.38
C GLY A 167 0.04 -4.03 15.70
N LEU A 168 -0.46 -5.13 16.26
CA LEU A 168 -1.65 -5.84 15.76
C LEU A 168 -2.92 -5.02 16.04
N ARG A 169 -3.73 -4.77 15.01
CA ARG A 169 -4.97 -3.95 15.08
C ARG A 169 -6.13 -4.66 14.37
N PRO A 170 -7.40 -4.40 14.75
CA PRO A 170 -8.55 -4.84 13.96
C PRO A 170 -8.48 -4.24 12.56
N LEU A 171 -8.94 -4.98 11.54
CA LEU A 171 -8.93 -4.52 10.16
C LEU A 171 -9.89 -3.33 9.97
N ASP A 172 -9.38 -2.15 9.59
CA ASP A 172 -10.23 -1.03 9.16
C ASP A 172 -10.79 -1.30 7.75
N ILE A 173 -12.04 -1.74 7.69
CA ILE A 173 -12.75 -2.08 6.45
C ILE A 173 -12.85 -0.91 5.45
N ASN A 174 -12.72 0.34 5.90
CA ASN A 174 -12.86 1.52 5.05
C ASN A 174 -11.51 2.06 4.55
N ALA A 175 -10.38 1.64 5.13
CA ALA A 175 -9.05 2.02 4.65
C ALA A 175 -8.69 1.28 3.33
N PRO A 176 -7.90 1.89 2.43
CA PRO A 176 -7.38 1.23 1.23
C PRO A 176 -6.71 -0.11 1.53
N VAL A 177 -6.93 -1.09 0.66
CA VAL A 177 -6.22 -2.37 0.74
C VAL A 177 -4.74 -2.15 0.48
N CYS A 178 -3.90 -2.73 1.33
CA CYS A 178 -2.48 -2.49 1.39
C CYS A 178 -1.73 -3.81 1.56
N HIS A 179 -0.47 -3.82 1.11
CA HIS A 179 0.41 -4.98 1.10
C HIS A 179 -0.09 -6.13 0.21
N VAL A 180 -0.66 -5.76 -0.95
CA VAL A 180 -1.03 -6.69 -2.03
C VAL A 180 -0.04 -6.63 -3.18
N SER A 181 0.20 -7.80 -3.79
CA SER A 181 1.00 -7.98 -5.00
C SER A 181 0.26 -7.48 -6.24
N TYR A 182 1.00 -7.32 -7.34
CA TYR A 182 0.39 -7.08 -8.65
C TYR A 182 -0.57 -8.21 -9.03
N PHE A 183 -0.21 -9.47 -8.72
CA PHE A 183 -1.08 -10.62 -8.99
C PHE A 183 -2.40 -10.55 -8.21
N GLU A 184 -2.36 -10.18 -6.92
CA GLU A 184 -3.56 -9.99 -6.09
C GLU A 184 -4.44 -8.84 -6.59
N ALA A 185 -3.83 -7.72 -7.03
CA ALA A 185 -4.51 -6.57 -7.57
C ALA A 185 -5.18 -6.87 -8.93
N GLU A 186 -4.48 -7.58 -9.80
CA GLU A 186 -4.96 -7.95 -11.15
C GLU A 186 -6.06 -9.02 -11.08
N ALA A 187 -5.92 -10.01 -10.17
CA ALA A 187 -6.96 -11.03 -9.95
C ALA A 187 -8.24 -10.46 -9.35
N TYR A 188 -8.11 -9.53 -8.40
CA TYR A 188 -9.26 -8.77 -7.89
C TYR A 188 -9.92 -7.96 -9.01
N ALA A 189 -9.13 -7.25 -9.83
CA ALA A 189 -9.67 -6.45 -10.93
C ALA A 189 -10.48 -7.31 -11.92
N ARG A 190 -9.98 -8.52 -12.25
CA ARG A 190 -10.70 -9.51 -13.06
C ARG A 190 -12.01 -9.96 -12.42
N TRP A 191 -12.00 -10.29 -11.12
CA TRP A 191 -13.21 -10.65 -10.36
C TRP A 191 -14.26 -9.52 -10.38
N ALA A 192 -13.83 -8.28 -10.19
CA ALA A 192 -14.68 -7.10 -10.22
C ALA A 192 -15.18 -6.70 -11.63
N GLY A 193 -14.87 -7.48 -12.68
CA GLY A 193 -15.25 -7.17 -14.07
C GLY A 193 -14.54 -5.93 -14.64
N ALA A 194 -13.34 -5.63 -14.14
CA ALA A 194 -12.55 -4.44 -14.41
C ALA A 194 -11.10 -4.80 -14.79
N ARG A 195 -10.20 -3.81 -14.79
CA ARG A 195 -8.75 -3.97 -15.01
C ARG A 195 -7.97 -2.99 -14.12
N LEU A 196 -6.64 -3.10 -14.14
CA LEU A 196 -5.77 -2.05 -13.58
C LEU A 196 -5.55 -0.93 -14.63
N PRO A 197 -5.47 0.35 -14.22
CA PRO A 197 -5.09 1.44 -15.11
C PRO A 197 -3.69 1.23 -15.65
N THR A 198 -3.40 1.72 -16.85
CA THR A 198 -2.02 1.94 -17.30
C THR A 198 -1.42 3.15 -16.57
N GLU A 199 -0.10 3.24 -16.49
CA GLU A 199 0.56 4.42 -15.92
C GLU A 199 0.23 5.72 -16.67
N ALA A 200 -0.10 5.61 -17.97
CA ALA A 200 -0.46 6.74 -18.82
C ALA A 200 -1.86 7.30 -18.54
N GLU A 201 -2.86 6.42 -18.38
CA GLU A 201 -4.21 6.79 -17.94
C GLU A 201 -4.17 7.44 -16.55
N TRP A 202 -3.40 6.81 -15.65
CA TRP A 202 -3.20 7.30 -14.28
C TRP A 202 -2.55 8.68 -14.25
N GLU A 203 -1.39 8.86 -14.91
CA GLU A 203 -0.65 10.13 -14.92
C GLU A 203 -1.48 11.25 -15.54
N THR A 204 -2.19 10.94 -16.63
CA THR A 204 -3.01 11.91 -17.34
C THR A 204 -4.23 12.34 -16.53
N ALA A 205 -4.78 11.48 -15.66
CA ALA A 205 -5.79 11.88 -14.69
C ALA A 205 -5.16 12.71 -13.56
N ALA A 206 -4.08 12.22 -12.97
CA ALA A 206 -3.40 12.85 -11.84
C ALA A 206 -2.87 14.26 -12.15
N SER A 207 -2.49 14.55 -13.40
CA SER A 207 -1.99 15.87 -13.83
C SER A 207 -2.95 17.04 -13.61
N ALA A 208 -4.22 16.78 -13.27
CA ALA A 208 -5.24 17.79 -12.98
C ALA A 208 -5.41 18.08 -11.47
N TYR A 209 -4.74 17.32 -10.60
CA TYR A 209 -4.92 17.37 -9.14
C TYR A 209 -3.66 17.91 -8.44
N PRO A 210 -3.82 18.57 -7.27
CA PRO A 210 -2.68 18.95 -6.44
C PRO A 210 -1.93 17.72 -5.92
N LEU A 211 -0.64 17.88 -5.58
CA LEU A 211 0.16 16.85 -4.90
C LEU A 211 -0.16 16.80 -3.40
N GLU A 212 -1.43 16.57 -3.09
CA GLU A 212 -1.99 16.50 -1.74
C GLU A 212 -2.49 15.08 -1.47
N GLY A 213 -2.23 14.60 -0.26
CA GLY A 213 -2.44 13.20 0.09
C GLY A 213 -1.94 12.89 1.49
N HIS A 214 -2.07 11.62 1.90
CA HIS A 214 -1.61 11.16 3.19
C HIS A 214 -0.20 10.56 3.09
N PHE A 215 0.79 11.32 3.53
CA PHE A 215 2.22 11.02 3.43
C PHE A 215 2.86 10.79 4.81
N VAL A 216 4.18 10.52 4.83
CA VAL A 216 4.92 10.19 6.06
C VAL A 216 4.89 11.31 7.11
N GLU A 217 4.75 12.56 6.68
CA GLU A 217 4.69 13.77 7.51
C GLU A 217 3.48 13.78 8.46
N SER A 218 2.46 12.98 8.19
CA SER A 218 1.33 12.74 9.10
C SER A 218 1.72 12.03 10.40
N GLY A 219 2.86 11.32 10.40
CA GLY A 219 3.28 10.42 11.48
C GLY A 219 2.42 9.17 11.65
N ARG A 220 1.38 8.96 10.83
CA ARG A 220 0.40 7.87 11.03
C ARG A 220 0.86 6.53 10.44
N HIS A 221 1.64 6.56 9.36
CA HIS A 221 2.27 5.39 8.73
C HIS A 221 1.32 4.19 8.43
N GLN A 222 0.05 4.48 8.17
CA GLN A 222 -1.01 3.50 7.84
C GLN A 222 -1.99 4.16 6.85
N PRO A 223 -2.56 3.43 5.88
CA PRO A 223 -3.60 3.98 5.01
C PRO A 223 -4.81 4.49 5.81
N LEU A 224 -5.41 5.59 5.36
CA LEU A 224 -6.63 6.17 5.91
C LEU A 224 -7.84 5.96 4.98
N PRO A 225 -9.07 5.86 5.52
CA PRO A 225 -10.27 5.83 4.72
C PRO A 225 -10.37 6.99 3.71
N PRO A 226 -10.89 6.76 2.49
CA PRO A 226 -11.07 7.78 1.48
C PRO A 226 -11.94 8.96 1.95
N THR A 227 -11.30 10.10 2.20
CA THR A 227 -11.97 11.37 2.48
C THR A 227 -11.86 12.30 1.27
N PRO A 228 -12.96 12.97 0.86
CA PRO A 228 -12.86 14.10 -0.05
C PRO A 228 -11.92 15.17 0.51
N LEU A 229 -10.91 15.56 -0.28
CA LEU A 229 -10.22 16.83 -0.09
C LEU A 229 -11.24 17.97 -0.30
N ALA A 230 -10.94 19.17 0.21
CA ALA A 230 -11.89 20.28 0.23
C ALA A 230 -12.26 20.76 -1.19
N GLY A 231 -13.35 20.21 -1.76
CA GLY A 231 -13.76 20.46 -3.15
C GLY A 231 -14.86 19.49 -3.60
N THR A 232 -15.05 19.40 -4.92
CA THR A 232 -15.98 18.46 -5.58
C THR A 232 -15.22 17.45 -6.45
N ASP A 233 -14.01 17.10 -6.02
CA ASP A 233 -13.06 16.31 -6.79
C ASP A 233 -13.56 14.86 -6.98
N PRO A 234 -13.69 14.36 -8.23
CA PRO A 234 -14.26 13.04 -8.48
C PRO A 234 -13.25 11.90 -8.27
N LEU A 235 -11.95 12.18 -8.29
CA LEU A 235 -10.88 11.23 -7.93
C LEU A 235 -10.30 11.58 -6.56
N LEU A 236 -10.49 10.70 -5.59
CA LEU A 236 -9.99 10.76 -4.22
C LEU A 236 -8.70 9.94 -4.09
N GLN A 237 -7.80 10.39 -3.21
CA GLN A 237 -6.54 9.70 -2.86
C GLN A 237 -5.74 9.25 -4.09
N LEU A 238 -5.56 10.13 -5.09
CA LEU A 238 -4.57 9.89 -6.14
C LEU A 238 -3.14 9.96 -5.60
N PHE A 239 -2.91 10.61 -4.46
CA PHE A 239 -1.60 10.65 -3.85
C PHE A 239 -1.64 10.27 -2.37
N GLY A 240 -0.54 9.66 -1.89
CA GLY A 240 -0.42 9.15 -0.54
C GLY A 240 -1.18 7.84 -0.30
N ASP A 241 -1.28 7.44 0.97
CA ASP A 241 -1.87 6.18 1.46
C ASP A 241 -1.23 4.90 0.91
N VAL A 242 -1.46 4.55 -0.35
CA VAL A 242 -0.92 3.33 -0.99
C VAL A 242 -0.41 3.60 -2.40
N TRP A 243 0.73 3.01 -2.75
CA TRP A 243 1.22 2.97 -4.12
C TRP A 243 0.24 2.15 -4.96
N GLU A 244 -0.35 2.76 -5.98
CA GLU A 244 -1.35 2.10 -6.84
C GLU A 244 -0.65 1.31 -7.94
N TRP A 245 -0.85 -0.02 -7.97
CA TRP A 245 -0.41 -0.88 -9.08
C TRP A 245 -1.07 -0.48 -10.41
N THR A 246 -0.26 -0.42 -11.46
CA THR A 246 -0.72 -0.20 -12.84
C THR A 246 -0.47 -1.45 -13.69
N SER A 247 -1.21 -1.61 -14.79
CA SER A 247 -0.98 -2.65 -15.80
C SER A 247 0.26 -2.40 -16.67
N SER A 248 0.98 -1.28 -16.47
CA SER A 248 2.17 -0.94 -17.24
C SER A 248 3.41 -1.68 -16.73
N PRO A 249 4.13 -2.43 -17.59
CA PRO A 249 5.44 -2.98 -17.23
C PRO A 249 6.44 -1.83 -17.10
N TYR A 250 7.36 -1.93 -16.13
CA TYR A 250 8.43 -0.95 -15.95
C TYR A 250 9.46 -1.06 -17.09
N SER A 251 9.23 -0.26 -18.13
CA SER A 251 9.99 -0.19 -19.37
C SER A 251 10.52 1.22 -19.61
N PRO A 252 11.60 1.39 -20.40
CA PRO A 252 12.09 2.70 -20.80
C PRO A 252 11.01 3.45 -21.60
N TYR A 253 10.86 4.75 -21.33
CA TYR A 253 10.07 5.63 -22.19
C TYR A 253 10.76 5.78 -23.56
N PRO A 254 10.02 6.04 -24.66
CA PRO A 254 10.59 6.30 -25.97
C PRO A 254 11.64 7.42 -25.92
N GLY A 255 12.87 7.12 -26.32
CA GLY A 255 13.99 8.08 -26.25
C GLY A 255 14.72 8.14 -24.90
N PHE A 256 14.35 7.32 -23.92
CA PHE A 256 15.14 7.15 -22.69
C PHE A 256 16.57 6.71 -23.03
N SER A 257 17.54 7.39 -22.42
CA SER A 257 18.96 7.02 -22.44
C SER A 257 19.49 7.16 -21.02
N PRO A 258 20.12 6.12 -20.44
CA PRO A 258 20.75 6.24 -19.13
C PRO A 258 21.91 7.23 -19.18
N ALA A 259 22.15 7.93 -18.07
CA ALA A 259 23.32 8.79 -17.91
C ALA A 259 24.62 7.98 -17.98
N ALA A 260 25.72 8.61 -18.42
CA ALA A 260 27.02 7.93 -18.45
C ALA A 260 27.57 7.66 -17.02
N GLY A 261 28.21 6.50 -16.83
CA GLY A 261 28.81 6.10 -15.56
C GLY A 261 27.79 5.55 -14.53
N ALA A 262 28.22 5.47 -13.27
CA ALA A 262 27.47 4.80 -12.19
C ALA A 262 26.06 5.39 -11.91
N VAL A 263 25.78 6.62 -12.35
CA VAL A 263 24.44 7.23 -12.23
C VAL A 263 23.43 6.55 -13.17
N GLY A 264 23.83 6.15 -14.38
CA GLY A 264 22.94 5.44 -15.32
C GLY A 264 22.56 4.02 -14.90
N GLU A 265 23.28 3.46 -13.92
CA GLU A 265 22.92 2.19 -13.29
C GLU A 265 21.75 2.29 -12.30
N TYR A 266 21.29 3.50 -11.96
CA TYR A 266 20.30 3.70 -10.90
C TYR A 266 18.93 3.09 -11.26
N ASN A 267 18.47 3.28 -12.50
CA ASN A 267 17.14 2.84 -12.95
C ASN A 267 17.15 1.91 -14.17
N GLY A 268 17.95 2.22 -15.20
CA GLY A 268 17.86 1.53 -16.50
C GLY A 268 18.06 0.01 -16.43
N LYS A 269 18.95 -0.48 -15.55
CA LYS A 269 19.23 -1.92 -15.37
C LYS A 269 18.08 -2.71 -14.73
N PHE A 270 17.04 -2.03 -14.24
CA PHE A 270 15.89 -2.64 -13.58
C PHE A 270 14.63 -2.69 -14.46
N MET A 271 14.70 -2.19 -15.70
CA MET A 271 13.56 -2.12 -16.64
C MET A 271 13.24 -3.49 -17.30
N CYS A 272 13.02 -4.51 -16.49
CA CYS A 272 12.65 -5.86 -16.89
C CYS A 272 11.97 -6.60 -15.71
N ASN A 273 10.95 -7.43 -15.98
CA ASN A 273 10.23 -8.26 -15.00
C ASN A 273 9.66 -7.51 -13.78
N GLN A 274 9.25 -6.25 -13.97
CA GLN A 274 8.66 -5.41 -12.92
C GLN A 274 7.49 -4.61 -13.49
N PHE A 275 6.57 -4.21 -12.62
CA PHE A 275 5.40 -3.39 -12.95
C PHE A 275 5.47 -2.03 -12.25
N VAL A 276 4.85 -1.02 -12.86
CA VAL A 276 4.87 0.34 -12.36
C VAL A 276 3.78 0.55 -11.30
N LEU A 277 4.12 1.30 -10.24
CA LEU A 277 3.18 1.86 -9.27
C LEU A 277 3.28 3.39 -9.23
N ARG A 278 2.16 4.04 -8.90
CA ARG A 278 2.03 5.51 -8.88
C ARG A 278 1.40 6.00 -7.55
N GLY A 279 1.37 7.32 -7.33
CA GLY A 279 0.67 7.96 -6.19
C GLY A 279 1.50 8.23 -4.93
N GLY A 280 2.50 7.43 -4.60
CA GLY A 280 3.13 7.49 -3.28
C GLY A 280 2.36 6.68 -2.24
N SER A 281 2.70 6.81 -0.96
CA SER A 281 2.04 6.08 0.13
C SER A 281 2.15 6.83 1.45
N CYS A 282 1.49 6.34 2.50
CA CYS A 282 1.61 6.85 3.88
C CYS A 282 3.02 6.71 4.51
N ALA A 283 3.96 6.09 3.79
CA ALA A 283 5.38 5.98 4.15
C ALA A 283 6.32 6.70 3.16
N THR A 284 5.76 7.43 2.18
CA THR A 284 6.51 8.24 1.21
C THR A 284 6.52 9.70 1.67
N PRO A 285 7.66 10.42 1.62
CA PRO A 285 7.68 11.87 1.83
C PRO A 285 6.93 12.64 0.75
N GLN A 286 6.23 13.72 1.14
CA GLN A 286 5.48 14.56 0.20
C GLN A 286 6.39 15.35 -0.74
N ASP A 287 7.61 15.71 -0.32
CA ASP A 287 8.60 16.36 -1.18
C ASP A 287 9.26 15.40 -2.19
N HIS A 288 9.12 14.09 -1.97
CA HIS A 288 9.70 13.04 -2.82
C HIS A 288 8.77 12.63 -3.97
N ILE A 289 7.45 12.89 -3.90
CA ILE A 289 6.48 12.48 -4.92
C ILE A 289 6.33 13.53 -6.04
N ARG A 290 5.96 13.06 -7.23
CA ARG A 290 5.65 13.87 -8.43
C ARG A 290 4.50 13.23 -9.18
N HIS A 291 3.77 14.02 -9.98
CA HIS A 291 2.81 13.49 -10.97
C HIS A 291 3.46 12.42 -11.84
N THR A 292 4.72 12.59 -12.23
CA THR A 292 5.52 11.72 -13.10
C THR A 292 6.25 10.58 -12.40
N TYR A 293 6.18 10.46 -11.06
CA TYR A 293 6.99 9.50 -10.31
C TYR A 293 6.65 8.04 -10.66
N ARG A 294 7.62 7.29 -11.20
CA ARG A 294 7.49 5.87 -11.52
C ARG A 294 8.18 5.01 -10.47
N ASN A 295 7.41 4.46 -9.54
CA ASN A 295 7.90 3.39 -8.65
C ASN A 295 7.76 2.04 -9.36
N PHE A 296 8.56 1.05 -9.00
CA PHE A 296 8.57 -0.24 -9.68
C PHE A 296 8.98 -1.39 -8.76
N PHE A 297 8.28 -2.53 -8.88
CA PHE A 297 8.60 -3.76 -8.15
C PHE A 297 8.25 -5.01 -8.98
N GLN A 298 8.83 -6.15 -8.59
CA GLN A 298 8.44 -7.47 -9.10
C GLN A 298 6.96 -7.73 -8.81
N PRO A 299 6.22 -8.44 -9.69
CA PRO A 299 4.79 -8.61 -9.54
C PRO A 299 4.36 -9.34 -8.26
N GLU A 300 5.22 -10.18 -7.67
CA GLU A 300 5.01 -10.87 -6.40
C GLU A 300 5.31 -10.04 -5.14
N ALA A 301 5.77 -8.79 -5.28
CA ALA A 301 6.15 -7.96 -4.14
C ALA A 301 4.94 -7.47 -3.34
N ARG A 302 4.91 -7.81 -2.03
CA ARG A 302 3.79 -7.48 -1.12
C ARG A 302 4.19 -6.62 0.07
N TRP A 303 5.48 -6.54 0.38
CA TRP A 303 5.98 -5.87 1.59
C TRP A 303 5.91 -4.33 1.53
N GLN A 304 5.77 -3.79 0.32
CA GLN A 304 5.54 -2.37 0.08
C GLN A 304 4.16 -1.94 0.56
N PHE A 305 3.98 -0.64 0.82
CA PHE A 305 2.65 -0.04 1.01
C PHE A 305 1.93 0.07 -0.34
N SER A 306 1.61 -1.08 -0.92
CA SER A 306 1.05 -1.25 -2.26
C SER A 306 -0.42 -1.66 -2.20
N GLY A 307 -1.24 -0.94 -2.96
CA GLY A 307 -2.67 -1.13 -3.15
C GLY A 307 -3.00 -0.94 -4.63
N PHE A 308 -4.25 -0.66 -4.96
CA PHE A 308 -4.64 -0.43 -6.35
C PHE A 308 -5.99 0.29 -6.47
N ARG A 309 -6.19 0.84 -7.67
CA ARG A 309 -7.42 1.46 -8.17
C ARG A 309 -7.86 0.71 -9.41
N LEU A 310 -9.17 0.62 -9.65
CA LEU A 310 -9.69 0.00 -10.86
C LEU A 310 -9.75 0.99 -12.03
N ALA A 311 -9.63 0.46 -13.23
CA ALA A 311 -9.98 1.09 -14.48
C ALA A 311 -10.92 0.19 -15.29
N ARG A 312 -11.61 0.75 -16.27
CA ARG A 312 -12.33 0.02 -17.32
C ARG A 312 -12.13 0.74 -18.64
#